data_AF-A0A0F9MBY2-F1
#
_entry.id   AF-A0A0F9MBY2-F1
#
_cell.length_a   1.000
_cell.length_b   1.000
_cell.length_c   1.000
_cell.angle_alpha   90.00
_cell.angle_beta   90.00
_cell.angle_gamma   90.00
#
_symmetry.space_group_name_H-M   'P 1'
#
loop_
_entity.id
_entity.type
_entity.pdbx_description
1 polymer ?
#
loop_
_entity_poly.entity_id
_entity_poly.type
_entity_poly.pdbx_seq_one_letter_code
_entity_poly.pdbx_strand_id
1 'polypeptide(L)'
;MDLAQELIKGDHRAIARAISLVENNKRAAQEMMKKIFPGTGKSLVIGITGPPGSGKSTLVDQMAVHLRKNGKKIGIIAVDPSSPFTGGAILGDRIRMMRHSTDPEVFIRSMAARGHLGGLAKATGEVITILEAAGKDFILVETVGVGQDEVEVVKLADIVLVIVIPGAGDEIQAFKAGIMEIADIFVLNKADSPDAGKTERQIKAMLDLGFEGDTMPPIVKTVATEGEGVEPLINEIDKLVGSKSQEFINSRKKRLISWMLRDIISEKIYQAVSQNIPESEFESLVERIFKREIDPYTVADEIVGRLKKAKP
;
A
#
# COMPACT_ATOMS: atom_id res chain seq x y z
N MET A 1 18.21 22.28 -11.46
CA MET A 1 17.50 21.34 -12.34
C MET A 1 16.15 21.02 -11.71
N ASP A 2 15.09 20.85 -12.50
CA ASP A 2 13.73 20.58 -12.00
C ASP A 2 13.62 19.13 -11.54
N LEU A 3 13.39 18.92 -10.24
CA LEU A 3 13.30 17.59 -9.62
C LEU A 3 12.29 16.68 -10.32
N ALA A 4 11.17 17.26 -10.80
CA ALA A 4 10.15 16.51 -11.52
C ALA A 4 10.68 15.95 -12.85
N GLN A 5 11.50 16.72 -13.58
CA GLN A 5 12.06 16.28 -14.87
C GLN A 5 13.10 15.18 -14.69
N GLU A 6 13.94 15.25 -13.66
CA GLU A 6 14.92 14.20 -13.35
C GLU A 6 14.23 12.90 -12.93
N LEU A 7 13.18 13.02 -12.11
CA LEU A 7 12.35 11.89 -11.69
C LEU A 7 11.69 11.20 -12.88
N ILE A 8 11.10 11.96 -13.82
CA ILE A 8 10.46 11.40 -15.03
C ILE A 8 11.47 10.65 -15.91
N LYS A 9 12.74 11.06 -15.89
CA LYS A 9 13.83 10.35 -16.59
C LYS A 9 14.28 9.08 -15.86
N GLY A 10 13.71 8.78 -14.69
CA GLY A 10 14.06 7.61 -13.88
C GLY A 10 15.33 7.80 -13.04
N ASP A 11 15.80 9.03 -12.80
CA ASP A 11 17.00 9.25 -11.99
C ASP A 11 16.79 8.78 -10.55
N HIS A 12 17.61 7.82 -10.11
CA HIS A 12 17.45 7.15 -8.82
C HIS A 12 17.55 8.12 -7.62
N ARG A 13 18.42 9.14 -7.71
CA ARG A 13 18.56 10.14 -6.64
C ARG A 13 17.37 11.10 -6.63
N ALA A 14 16.86 11.48 -7.79
CA ALA A 14 15.66 12.29 -7.92
C ALA A 14 14.44 11.58 -7.33
N ILE A 15 14.27 10.27 -7.60
CA ILE A 15 13.20 9.46 -6.99
C ILE A 15 13.32 9.49 -5.45
N ALA A 16 14.51 9.20 -4.90
CA ALA A 16 14.73 9.22 -3.46
C ALA A 16 14.47 10.60 -2.81
N ARG A 17 14.87 11.68 -3.49
CA ARG A 17 14.62 13.07 -3.05
C ARG A 17 13.15 13.43 -3.11
N ALA A 18 12.43 13.00 -4.15
CA ALA A 18 10.99 13.21 -4.29
C ALA A 18 10.20 12.50 -3.19
N ILE A 19 10.56 11.25 -2.88
CA ILE A 19 9.97 10.49 -1.76
C ILE A 19 10.25 11.21 -0.44
N SER A 20 11.49 11.66 -0.23
CA SER A 20 11.85 12.42 0.97
C SER A 20 11.08 13.75 1.06
N LEU A 21 10.76 14.39 -0.08
CA LEU A 21 9.99 15.63 -0.13
C LEU A 21 8.52 15.41 0.27
N VAL A 22 7.86 14.36 -0.23
CA VAL A 22 6.47 14.03 0.16
C VAL A 22 6.37 13.66 1.64
N GLU A 23 7.37 12.94 2.17
CA GLU A 23 7.36 12.52 3.58
C GLU A 23 7.57 13.66 4.58
N ASN A 24 8.34 14.70 4.21
CA ASN A 24 8.77 15.76 5.13
C ASN A 24 8.13 17.13 4.88
N ASN A 25 7.72 17.44 3.63
CA ASN A 25 7.17 18.75 3.29
C ASN A 25 6.11 18.64 2.19
N LYS A 26 4.91 18.20 2.60
CA LYS A 26 3.77 18.01 1.70
C LYS A 26 3.43 19.23 0.87
N ARG A 27 3.50 20.44 1.45
CA ARG A 27 3.17 21.68 0.73
C ARG A 27 4.13 21.94 -0.43
N ALA A 28 5.43 21.76 -0.21
CA ALA A 28 6.43 21.88 -1.27
C ALA A 28 6.32 20.74 -2.31
N ALA A 29 5.89 19.54 -1.89
CA ALA A 29 5.71 18.41 -2.78
C ALA A 29 4.54 18.59 -3.77
N GLN A 30 3.49 19.35 -3.42
CA GLN A 30 2.28 19.49 -4.25
C GLN A 30 2.56 19.92 -5.69
N GLU A 31 3.43 20.90 -5.91
CA GLU A 31 3.75 21.37 -7.27
C GLU A 31 4.48 20.30 -8.09
N MET A 32 5.38 19.54 -7.45
CA MET A 32 6.03 18.39 -8.09
C MET A 32 5.00 17.30 -8.42
N MET A 33 4.14 16.94 -7.47
CA MET A 33 3.11 15.91 -7.66
C MET A 33 2.16 16.25 -8.83
N LYS A 34 1.72 17.51 -8.95
CA LYS A 34 0.93 17.99 -10.08
C LYS A 34 1.63 17.81 -11.42
N LYS A 35 2.94 18.10 -11.48
CA LYS A 35 3.75 17.99 -12.71
C LYS A 35 3.92 16.54 -13.16
N ILE A 36 4.09 15.61 -12.22
CA ILE A 36 4.37 14.21 -12.55
C ILE A 36 3.09 13.39 -12.83
N PHE A 37 1.95 13.80 -12.27
CA PHE A 37 0.67 13.09 -12.34
C PHE A 37 0.22 12.70 -13.77
N PRO A 38 0.38 13.53 -14.82
CA PRO A 38 0.00 13.13 -16.18
C PRO A 38 0.75 11.90 -16.72
N GLY A 39 1.89 11.54 -16.13
CA GLY A 39 2.71 10.39 -16.52
C GLY A 39 2.36 9.08 -15.82
N THR A 40 1.39 9.05 -14.90
CA THR A 40 1.16 7.92 -13.98
C THR A 40 0.02 6.99 -14.43
N GLY A 41 -0.32 5.98 -13.62
CA GLY A 41 -1.41 5.03 -13.86
C GLY A 41 -1.09 3.87 -14.80
N LYS A 42 0.15 3.76 -15.28
CA LYS A 42 0.59 2.76 -16.27
C LYS A 42 1.18 1.50 -15.64
N SER A 43 1.61 1.58 -14.39
CA SER A 43 2.22 0.45 -13.70
C SER A 43 1.15 -0.55 -13.26
N LEU A 44 1.58 -1.79 -13.03
CA LEU A 44 0.81 -2.78 -12.30
C LEU A 44 1.24 -2.75 -10.83
N VAL A 45 0.34 -2.35 -9.94
CA VAL A 45 0.59 -2.31 -8.50
C VAL A 45 0.14 -3.62 -7.86
N ILE A 46 1.07 -4.35 -7.27
CA ILE A 46 0.81 -5.64 -6.61
C ILE A 46 0.98 -5.46 -5.11
N GLY A 47 -0.08 -5.70 -4.35
CA GLY A 47 -0.07 -5.73 -2.90
C GLY A 47 0.25 -7.13 -2.40
N ILE A 48 1.14 -7.26 -1.43
CA ILE A 48 1.54 -8.53 -0.83
C ILE A 48 1.32 -8.44 0.68
N THR A 49 0.47 -9.31 1.21
CA THR A 49 0.17 -9.42 2.64
C THR A 49 0.22 -10.87 3.09
N GLY A 50 0.23 -11.10 4.39
CA GLY A 50 0.35 -12.43 4.99
C GLY A 50 1.09 -12.36 6.32
N PRO A 51 1.07 -13.44 7.12
CA PRO A 51 1.52 -13.38 8.51
C PRO A 51 3.04 -13.13 8.61
N PRO A 52 3.57 -12.69 9.76
CA PRO A 52 5.00 -12.49 9.93
C PRO A 52 5.75 -13.81 9.74
N GLY A 53 6.92 -13.78 9.09
CA GLY A 53 7.69 -15.00 8.84
C GLY A 53 7.13 -15.93 7.76
N SER A 54 6.06 -15.53 7.07
CA SER A 54 5.51 -16.27 5.91
C SER A 54 6.41 -16.25 4.67
N GLY A 55 7.46 -15.42 4.67
CA GLY A 55 8.43 -15.32 3.57
C GLY A 55 8.07 -14.29 2.50
N LYS A 56 7.22 -13.31 2.82
CA LYS A 56 6.83 -12.19 1.95
C LYS A 56 8.02 -11.50 1.28
N SER A 57 8.96 -10.96 2.04
CA SER A 57 10.11 -10.22 1.49
C SER A 57 11.00 -11.10 0.61
N THR A 58 11.17 -12.37 0.97
CA THR A 58 11.88 -13.35 0.13
C THR A 58 11.13 -13.61 -1.18
N LEU A 59 9.80 -13.73 -1.15
CA LEU A 59 9.00 -13.90 -2.36
C LEU A 59 9.05 -12.66 -3.26
N VAL A 60 8.90 -11.46 -2.68
CA VAL A 60 8.99 -10.17 -3.37
C VAL A 60 10.35 -10.03 -4.07
N ASP A 61 11.43 -10.39 -3.37
CA ASP A 61 12.79 -10.43 -3.92
C ASP A 61 12.89 -11.39 -5.12
N GLN A 62 12.32 -12.60 -5.04
CA GLN A 62 12.32 -13.54 -6.18
C GLN A 62 11.46 -13.10 -7.35
N MET A 63 10.28 -12.51 -7.08
CA MET A 63 9.44 -11.89 -8.11
C MET A 63 10.23 -10.79 -8.81
N ALA A 64 10.97 -9.96 -8.07
CA ALA A 64 11.80 -8.92 -8.64
C ALA A 64 12.89 -9.50 -9.55
N VAL A 65 13.61 -10.55 -9.14
CA VAL A 65 14.57 -11.24 -10.02
C VAL A 65 13.91 -11.76 -11.30
N HIS A 66 12.77 -12.44 -11.19
CA HIS A 66 12.10 -13.00 -12.36
C HIS A 66 11.65 -11.90 -13.33
N LEU A 67 11.02 -10.84 -12.83
CA LEU A 67 10.58 -9.70 -13.63
C LEU A 67 11.76 -8.95 -14.26
N ARG A 68 12.89 -8.81 -13.55
CA ARG A 68 14.13 -8.20 -14.08
C ARG A 68 14.75 -9.03 -15.20
N LYS A 69 14.76 -10.36 -15.09
CA LYS A 69 15.21 -11.24 -16.19
C LYS A 69 14.39 -11.04 -17.47
N ASN A 70 13.14 -10.62 -17.33
CA ASN A 70 12.23 -10.26 -18.42
C ASN A 70 12.26 -8.77 -18.79
N GLY A 71 13.29 -8.02 -18.36
CA GLY A 71 13.52 -6.63 -18.76
C GLY A 71 12.63 -5.59 -18.07
N LYS A 72 11.78 -5.97 -17.11
CA LYS A 72 10.81 -5.06 -16.46
C LYS A 72 11.45 -4.13 -15.44
N LYS A 73 11.00 -2.89 -15.33
CA LYS A 73 11.44 -1.91 -14.32
C LYS A 73 10.62 -2.06 -13.05
N ILE A 74 11.26 -2.06 -11.88
CA ILE A 74 10.60 -2.47 -10.63
C ILE A 74 10.74 -1.40 -9.56
N GLY A 75 9.62 -1.09 -8.90
CA GLY A 75 9.59 -0.39 -7.63
C GLY A 75 9.14 -1.34 -6.52
N ILE A 76 9.80 -1.30 -5.37
CA ILE A 76 9.43 -2.08 -4.19
C ILE A 76 9.23 -1.11 -3.02
N ILE A 77 8.06 -1.19 -2.40
CA ILE A 77 7.70 -0.45 -1.20
C ILE A 77 7.48 -1.49 -0.09
N ALA A 78 8.42 -1.57 0.84
CA ALA A 78 8.28 -2.40 2.03
C ALA A 78 7.73 -1.53 3.16
N VAL A 79 6.56 -1.87 3.69
CA VAL A 79 6.03 -1.26 4.90
C VAL A 79 6.51 -2.09 6.08
N ASP A 80 7.34 -1.46 6.92
CA ASP A 80 7.92 -2.05 8.12
C ASP A 80 7.24 -1.49 9.38
N PRO A 81 7.25 -2.22 10.52
CA PRO A 81 6.82 -1.66 11.79
C PRO A 81 7.64 -0.41 12.13
N SER A 82 7.01 0.55 12.81
CA SER A 82 7.72 1.73 13.31
C SER A 82 8.67 1.36 14.44
N SER A 83 9.92 1.84 14.35
CA SER A 83 10.88 1.80 15.44
C SER A 83 10.36 2.61 16.63
N PRO A 84 10.27 2.03 17.84
CA PRO A 84 9.80 2.74 19.03
C PRO A 84 10.77 3.86 19.47
N PHE A 85 12.01 3.86 18.97
CA PHE A 85 13.04 4.83 19.35
C PHE A 85 13.19 5.97 18.34
N THR A 86 13.06 5.68 17.05
CA THR A 86 13.32 6.67 15.97
C THR A 86 12.07 7.07 15.20
N GLY A 87 10.96 6.33 15.34
CA GLY A 87 9.74 6.53 14.55
C GLY A 87 9.89 6.18 13.05
N GLY A 88 11.07 5.73 12.62
CA GLY A 88 11.35 5.28 11.26
C GLY A 88 11.13 3.78 11.07
N ALA A 89 11.22 3.31 9.83
CA ALA A 89 11.10 1.89 9.49
C ALA A 89 12.23 1.08 10.14
N ILE A 90 11.90 -0.07 10.74
CA ILE A 90 12.92 -1.04 11.13
C ILE A 90 13.50 -1.61 9.83
N LEU A 91 14.74 -1.24 9.48
CA LEU A 91 15.46 -1.53 8.22
C LEU A 91 15.58 -3.01 7.78
N GLY A 92 14.93 -3.94 8.49
CA GLY A 92 15.10 -5.39 8.35
C GLY A 92 14.88 -5.91 6.94
N ASP A 93 13.87 -5.40 6.23
CA ASP A 93 13.49 -5.96 4.92
C ASP A 93 14.39 -5.44 3.79
N ARG A 94 14.92 -4.22 3.92
CA ARG A 94 15.88 -3.66 2.95
C ARG A 94 17.19 -4.43 2.91
N ILE A 95 17.66 -4.96 4.05
CA ILE A 95 18.89 -5.76 4.13
C ILE A 95 18.72 -7.10 3.42
N ARG A 96 17.50 -7.65 3.40
CA ARG A 96 17.20 -8.94 2.74
C ARG A 96 17.19 -8.85 1.21
N MET A 97 16.95 -7.66 0.64
CA MET A 97 16.86 -7.43 -0.82
C MET A 97 18.13 -6.79 -1.43
N MET A 98 19.27 -6.86 -0.72
CA MET A 98 20.53 -6.20 -1.11
C MET A 98 21.06 -6.58 -2.50
N ARG A 99 20.69 -7.76 -3.02
CA ARG A 99 21.10 -8.21 -4.36
C ARG A 99 20.64 -7.29 -5.49
N HIS A 100 19.63 -6.46 -5.25
CA HIS A 100 19.10 -5.48 -6.20
C HIS A 100 19.63 -4.06 -5.99
N SER A 101 20.43 -3.81 -4.95
CA SER A 101 20.86 -2.46 -4.56
C SER A 101 21.67 -1.74 -5.64
N THR A 102 22.30 -2.48 -6.56
CA THR A 102 23.08 -1.93 -7.68
C THR A 102 22.34 -1.95 -9.02
N ASP A 103 21.13 -2.50 -9.09
CA ASP A 103 20.34 -2.49 -10.34
C ASP A 103 19.62 -1.13 -10.46
N PRO A 104 19.97 -0.27 -11.43
CA PRO A 104 19.33 1.05 -11.57
C PRO A 104 17.84 0.96 -11.91
N GLU A 105 17.40 -0.16 -12.49
CA GLU A 105 15.99 -0.38 -12.85
C GLU A 105 15.16 -0.91 -11.68
N VAL A 106 15.77 -1.23 -10.54
CA VAL A 106 15.08 -1.58 -9.28
C VAL A 106 15.20 -0.42 -8.28
N PHE A 107 14.08 0.01 -7.74
CA PHE A 107 14.06 1.00 -6.65
C PHE A 107 13.40 0.40 -5.42
N ILE A 108 14.07 0.46 -4.25
CA ILE A 108 13.56 -0.12 -3.00
C ILE A 108 13.45 0.96 -1.93
N ARG A 109 12.25 1.12 -1.38
CA ARG A 109 11.92 2.02 -0.27
C ARG A 109 11.29 1.24 0.89
N SER A 110 11.92 1.33 2.06
CA SER A 110 11.27 0.97 3.33
C SER A 110 10.51 2.17 3.88
N MET A 111 9.28 1.96 4.34
CA MET A 111 8.39 2.96 4.94
C MET A 111 7.94 2.48 6.32
N ALA A 112 7.87 3.39 7.28
CA ALA A 112 7.39 3.06 8.63
C ALA A 112 5.86 3.06 8.65
N ALA A 113 5.25 2.04 9.26
CA ALA A 113 3.85 2.05 9.67
C ALA A 113 3.66 3.08 10.80
N ARG A 114 3.67 4.38 10.47
CA ARG A 114 3.45 5.46 11.45
C ARG A 114 2.03 5.29 12.00
N GLY A 115 1.85 5.34 13.33
CA GLY A 115 0.61 5.02 14.06
C GLY A 115 -0.60 5.94 13.82
N HIS A 116 -0.81 6.41 12.60
CA HIS A 116 -1.99 7.14 12.14
C HIS A 116 -2.81 6.19 11.27
N LEU A 117 -4.00 5.81 11.73
CA LEU A 117 -5.02 5.14 10.90
C LEU A 117 -5.17 5.90 9.57
N GLY A 118 -4.84 5.25 8.43
CA GLY A 118 -4.93 5.82 7.08
C GLY A 118 -3.76 6.70 6.61
N GLY A 119 -2.85 7.12 7.49
CA GLY A 119 -1.73 8.00 7.11
C GLY A 119 -0.63 7.29 6.29
N LEU A 120 -0.45 5.99 6.54
CA LEU A 120 0.48 5.14 5.79
C LEU A 120 -0.01 4.93 4.35
N ALA A 121 -1.27 4.53 4.17
CA ALA A 121 -1.85 4.35 2.84
C ALA A 121 -1.66 5.59 1.94
N LYS A 122 -1.76 6.80 2.51
CA LYS A 122 -1.57 8.04 1.75
C LYS A 122 -0.14 8.19 1.26
N ALA A 123 0.82 8.08 2.17
CA ALA A 123 2.23 8.21 1.84
C ALA A 123 2.65 7.14 0.83
N THR A 124 2.20 5.90 1.01
CA THR A 124 2.43 4.81 0.06
C THR A 124 1.82 5.12 -1.31
N GLY A 125 0.60 5.67 -1.39
CA GLY A 125 -0.02 6.12 -2.63
C GLY A 125 0.76 7.23 -3.36
N GLU A 126 1.33 8.18 -2.62
CA GLU A 126 2.21 9.22 -3.17
C GLU A 126 3.53 8.61 -3.72
N VAL A 127 4.10 7.64 -3.01
CA VAL A 127 5.30 6.92 -3.45
C VAL A 127 5.01 6.06 -4.68
N ILE A 128 3.87 5.37 -4.74
CA ILE A 128 3.40 4.66 -5.94
C ILE A 128 3.36 5.63 -7.11
N THR A 129 2.68 6.77 -6.96
CA THR A 129 2.57 7.81 -8.00
C THR A 129 3.95 8.29 -8.49
N ILE A 130 4.91 8.47 -7.57
CA ILE A 130 6.30 8.82 -7.90
C ILE A 130 6.98 7.72 -8.74
N LEU A 131 6.82 6.45 -8.36
CA LEU A 131 7.43 5.32 -9.06
C LEU A 131 6.78 5.08 -10.43
N GLU A 132 5.47 5.28 -10.55
CA GLU A 132 4.77 5.25 -11.85
C GLU A 132 5.32 6.34 -12.78
N ALA A 133 5.44 7.58 -12.29
CA ALA A 133 6.00 8.70 -13.06
C ALA A 133 7.47 8.48 -13.46
N ALA A 134 8.22 7.74 -12.64
CA ALA A 134 9.59 7.32 -12.95
C ALA A 134 9.65 6.14 -13.94
N GLY A 135 8.52 5.67 -14.44
CA GLY A 135 8.42 4.64 -15.48
C GLY A 135 8.66 3.23 -14.98
N LYS A 136 8.35 2.91 -13.72
CA LYS A 136 8.36 1.52 -13.25
C LYS A 136 7.21 0.74 -13.90
N ASP A 137 7.45 -0.49 -14.33
CA ASP A 137 6.43 -1.36 -14.91
C ASP A 137 5.61 -2.04 -13.80
N PHE A 138 6.31 -2.52 -12.77
CA PHE A 138 5.72 -3.21 -11.62
C PHE A 138 6.07 -2.46 -10.34
N ILE A 139 5.07 -2.29 -9.46
CA ILE A 139 5.27 -1.74 -8.13
C ILE A 139 4.78 -2.78 -7.11
N LEU A 140 5.71 -3.37 -6.36
CA LEU A 140 5.43 -4.38 -5.35
C LEU A 140 5.33 -3.71 -3.98
N VAL A 141 4.18 -3.84 -3.31
CA VAL A 141 3.91 -3.22 -2.01
C VAL A 141 3.70 -4.32 -0.97
N GLU A 142 4.67 -4.49 -0.08
CA GLU A 142 4.63 -5.47 1.00
C GLU A 142 4.19 -4.82 2.31
N THR A 143 3.27 -5.47 3.04
CA THR A 143 2.83 -5.05 4.37
C THR A 143 3.64 -5.71 5.49
N VAL A 144 3.53 -5.20 6.72
CA VAL A 144 4.16 -5.80 7.91
C VAL A 144 3.59 -7.20 8.21
N GLY A 145 2.29 -7.41 7.95
CA GLY A 145 1.59 -8.66 8.25
C GLY A 145 1.12 -8.81 9.70
N VAL A 146 0.84 -7.71 10.39
CA VAL A 146 0.20 -7.70 11.72
C VAL A 146 -0.84 -6.59 11.79
N GLY A 147 -2.08 -6.92 12.17
CA GLY A 147 -3.12 -5.93 12.47
C GLY A 147 -3.95 -5.47 11.27
N GLN A 148 -4.48 -4.24 11.33
CA GLN A 148 -5.40 -3.71 10.32
C GLN A 148 -4.72 -3.19 9.03
N ASP A 149 -3.39 -3.18 9.00
CA ASP A 149 -2.60 -2.72 7.84
C ASP A 149 -2.81 -3.60 6.60
N GLU A 150 -3.25 -4.84 6.80
CA GLU A 150 -3.53 -5.80 5.72
C GLU A 150 -4.69 -5.36 4.82
N VAL A 151 -5.62 -4.54 5.34
CA VAL A 151 -6.74 -3.98 4.57
C VAL A 151 -6.32 -2.71 3.82
N GLU A 152 -5.26 -2.03 4.25
CA GLU A 152 -4.80 -0.80 3.59
C GLU A 152 -4.15 -1.08 2.23
N VAL A 153 -3.38 -2.17 2.10
CA VAL A 153 -2.74 -2.53 0.83
C VAL A 153 -3.76 -2.80 -0.29
N VAL A 154 -4.94 -3.31 0.07
CA VAL A 154 -6.05 -3.57 -0.85
C VAL A 154 -6.53 -2.30 -1.54
N LYS A 155 -6.49 -1.16 -0.83
CA LYS A 155 -6.94 0.12 -1.38
C LYS A 155 -5.98 0.64 -2.45
N LEU A 156 -4.71 0.25 -2.37
CA LEU A 156 -3.63 0.78 -3.21
C LEU A 156 -3.27 -0.13 -4.39
N ALA A 157 -3.56 -1.42 -4.30
CA ALA A 157 -3.12 -2.42 -5.27
C ALA A 157 -4.15 -2.70 -6.38
N ASP A 158 -3.63 -2.95 -7.59
CA ASP A 158 -4.42 -3.51 -8.70
C ASP A 158 -4.72 -5.00 -8.45
N ILE A 159 -3.75 -5.72 -7.89
CA ILE A 159 -3.82 -7.16 -7.56
C ILE A 159 -3.30 -7.38 -6.14
N VAL A 160 -4.02 -8.17 -5.34
CA VAL A 160 -3.64 -8.51 -3.97
C VAL A 160 -3.26 -9.98 -3.88
N LEU A 161 -2.03 -10.22 -3.42
CA LEU A 161 -1.50 -11.54 -3.08
C LEU A 161 -1.58 -11.73 -1.56
N VAL A 162 -2.26 -12.80 -1.14
CA VAL A 162 -2.30 -13.20 0.28
C VAL A 162 -1.42 -14.43 0.46
N ILE A 163 -0.32 -14.28 1.20
CA ILE A 163 0.59 -15.37 1.52
C ILE A 163 0.05 -16.17 2.70
N VAL A 164 -0.03 -17.48 2.51
CA VAL A 164 -0.37 -18.47 3.53
C VAL A 164 0.79 -19.45 3.64
N ILE A 165 1.02 -20.00 4.83
CA ILE A 165 2.04 -21.04 5.05
C ILE A 165 1.40 -22.35 5.56
N PRO A 166 2.01 -23.52 5.28
CA PRO A 166 1.57 -24.79 5.82
C PRO A 166 1.54 -24.79 7.36
N GLY A 167 0.56 -25.49 7.93
CA GLY A 167 0.39 -25.59 9.38
C GLY A 167 -0.25 -24.37 10.05
N ALA A 168 -0.56 -23.32 9.29
CA ALA A 168 -1.20 -22.08 9.76
C ALA A 168 -2.69 -22.23 10.17
N GLY A 169 -3.14 -23.40 10.63
CA GLY A 169 -4.56 -23.71 10.82
C GLY A 169 -5.36 -22.65 11.58
N ASP A 170 -4.82 -22.15 12.70
CA ASP A 170 -5.45 -21.09 13.51
C ASP A 170 -5.27 -19.70 12.89
N GLU A 171 -4.18 -19.43 12.18
CA GLU A 171 -3.93 -18.16 11.47
C GLU A 171 -4.85 -18.02 10.25
N ILE A 172 -5.15 -19.12 9.55
CA ILE A 172 -6.13 -19.20 8.45
C ILE A 172 -7.54 -18.94 8.98
N GLN A 173 -7.86 -19.38 10.20
CA GLN A 173 -9.12 -18.98 10.86
C GLN A 173 -9.10 -17.53 11.36
N ALA A 174 -7.93 -17.00 11.74
CA ALA A 174 -7.75 -15.60 12.10
C ALA A 174 -7.92 -14.66 10.89
N PHE A 175 -7.63 -15.14 9.66
CA PHE A 175 -7.93 -14.50 8.38
C PHE A 175 -9.44 -14.30 8.07
N LYS A 176 -10.32 -14.41 9.08
CA LYS A 176 -11.78 -14.14 9.07
C LYS A 176 -12.22 -13.25 7.91
N ALA A 177 -13.32 -13.63 7.24
CA ALA A 177 -14.12 -12.87 6.25
C ALA A 177 -13.36 -11.81 5.41
N GLY A 178 -12.98 -10.68 6.01
CA GLY A 178 -12.34 -9.56 5.31
C GLY A 178 -10.98 -9.80 4.64
N ILE A 179 -10.15 -10.79 5.02
CA ILE A 179 -8.88 -11.05 4.32
C ILE A 179 -9.03 -12.08 3.20
N MET A 180 -9.94 -13.05 3.37
CA MET A 180 -10.27 -14.00 2.32
C MET A 180 -10.96 -13.33 1.13
N GLU A 181 -11.76 -12.30 1.39
CA GLU A 181 -12.50 -11.53 0.36
C GLU A 181 -11.62 -10.61 -0.49
N ILE A 182 -10.44 -10.21 0.00
CA ILE A 182 -9.58 -9.24 -0.68
C ILE A 182 -8.54 -9.91 -1.60
N ALA A 183 -8.30 -11.21 -1.44
CA ALA A 183 -7.29 -11.93 -2.18
C ALA A 183 -7.70 -12.11 -3.66
N ASP A 184 -6.86 -11.66 -4.58
CA ASP A 184 -6.97 -12.04 -5.98
C ASP A 184 -6.25 -13.36 -6.25
N ILE A 185 -5.17 -13.64 -5.51
CA ILE A 185 -4.41 -14.88 -5.57
C ILE A 185 -3.95 -15.24 -4.15
N PHE A 186 -4.14 -16.50 -3.75
CA PHE A 186 -3.49 -17.05 -2.56
C PHE A 186 -2.15 -17.64 -2.94
N VAL A 187 -1.12 -17.30 -2.18
CA VAL A 187 0.22 -17.87 -2.35
C VAL A 187 0.53 -18.77 -1.17
N LEU A 188 0.50 -20.09 -1.38
CA LEU A 188 0.93 -21.06 -0.38
C LEU A 188 2.46 -21.19 -0.44
N ASN A 189 3.16 -20.39 0.35
CA ASN A 189 4.62 -20.41 0.42
C ASN A 189 5.13 -21.46 1.41
N LYS A 190 6.39 -21.89 1.26
CA LYS A 190 6.99 -23.06 1.96
C LYS A 190 6.28 -24.36 1.61
N ALA A 191 5.92 -24.51 0.33
CA ALA A 191 5.16 -25.65 -0.18
C ALA A 191 5.96 -26.97 -0.19
N ASP A 192 7.25 -26.92 0.13
CA ASP A 192 8.13 -28.05 0.44
C ASP A 192 7.73 -28.79 1.73
N SER A 193 6.92 -28.16 2.60
CA SER A 193 6.39 -28.79 3.80
C SER A 193 5.39 -29.93 3.48
N PRO A 194 5.43 -31.06 4.22
CA PRO A 194 4.47 -32.15 4.06
C PRO A 194 3.01 -31.73 4.33
N ASP A 195 2.80 -30.65 5.08
CA ASP A 195 1.47 -30.12 5.40
C ASP A 195 0.86 -29.25 4.30
N ALA A 196 1.62 -28.91 3.25
CA ALA A 196 1.15 -28.00 2.20
C ALA A 196 -0.14 -28.48 1.54
N GLY A 197 -0.25 -29.79 1.24
CA GLY A 197 -1.46 -30.35 0.65
C GLY A 197 -2.69 -30.28 1.57
N LYS A 198 -2.48 -30.34 2.90
CA LYS A 198 -3.56 -30.19 3.88
C LYS A 198 -4.05 -28.74 3.92
N THR A 199 -3.12 -27.79 3.97
CA THR A 199 -3.44 -26.36 3.98
C THR A 199 -4.12 -25.90 2.70
N GLU A 200 -3.68 -26.39 1.53
CA GLU A 200 -4.34 -26.11 0.25
C GLU A 200 -5.83 -26.52 0.26
N ARG A 201 -6.12 -27.72 0.78
CA ARG A 201 -7.52 -28.20 0.91
C ARG A 201 -8.34 -27.34 1.89
N GLN A 202 -7.72 -26.86 2.97
CA GLN A 202 -8.39 -25.97 3.93
C GLN A 202 -8.76 -24.63 3.29
N ILE A 203 -7.85 -24.03 2.53
CA ILE A 203 -8.12 -22.76 1.82
C ILE A 203 -9.27 -22.96 0.83
N LYS A 204 -9.24 -24.04 0.03
CA LYS A 204 -10.32 -24.36 -0.92
C LYS A 204 -11.68 -24.49 -0.23
N ALA A 205 -11.75 -25.26 0.86
CA ALA A 205 -12.98 -25.43 1.61
C ALA A 205 -13.53 -24.11 2.19
N MET A 206 -12.66 -23.19 2.61
CA MET A 206 -13.09 -21.87 3.09
C MET A 206 -13.60 -20.97 1.96
N LEU A 207 -12.97 -21.02 0.79
CA LEU A 207 -13.45 -20.30 -0.40
C LEU A 207 -14.82 -20.82 -0.84
N ASP A 208 -15.01 -22.14 -0.84
CA ASP A 208 -16.31 -22.75 -1.18
C ASP A 208 -17.45 -22.31 -0.22
N LEU A 209 -17.13 -21.99 1.04
CA LEU A 209 -18.12 -21.62 2.07
C LEU A 209 -18.46 -20.13 2.11
N GLY A 210 -17.58 -19.26 1.60
CA GLY A 210 -17.67 -17.81 1.83
C GLY A 210 -17.45 -16.92 0.60
N PHE A 211 -17.13 -17.48 -0.57
CA PHE A 211 -16.88 -16.70 -1.77
C PHE A 211 -18.13 -16.60 -2.64
N GLU A 212 -18.72 -15.41 -2.74
CA GLU A 212 -19.90 -15.13 -3.58
C GLU A 212 -19.56 -14.70 -5.02
N GLY A 213 -18.29 -14.73 -5.42
CA GLY A 213 -17.85 -14.29 -6.75
C GLY A 213 -17.88 -15.38 -7.83
N ASP A 214 -17.92 -14.97 -9.10
CA ASP A 214 -18.03 -15.87 -10.27
C ASP A 214 -16.85 -16.85 -10.44
N THR A 215 -15.68 -16.56 -9.85
CA THR A 215 -14.48 -17.40 -9.98
C THR A 215 -13.66 -17.35 -8.71
N MET A 216 -13.40 -18.52 -8.12
CA MET A 216 -12.55 -18.64 -6.94
C MET A 216 -11.13 -18.13 -7.22
N PRO A 217 -10.51 -17.39 -6.28
CA PRO A 217 -9.11 -16.99 -6.40
C PRO A 217 -8.19 -18.22 -6.55
N PRO A 218 -7.23 -18.23 -7.48
CA PRO A 218 -6.28 -19.31 -7.62
C PRO A 218 -5.36 -19.42 -6.39
N ILE A 219 -4.91 -20.65 -6.11
CA ILE A 219 -3.91 -20.95 -5.09
C ILE A 219 -2.63 -21.38 -5.79
N VAL A 220 -1.56 -20.60 -5.65
CA VAL A 220 -0.24 -20.89 -6.23
C VAL A 220 0.72 -21.33 -5.14
N LYS A 221 1.38 -22.47 -5.33
CA LYS A 221 2.40 -23.00 -4.41
C LYS A 221 3.77 -22.42 -4.74
N THR A 222 4.51 -22.00 -3.71
CA THR A 222 5.86 -21.43 -3.87
C THR A 222 6.82 -21.96 -2.81
N VAL A 223 8.11 -21.96 -3.15
CA VAL A 223 9.23 -22.11 -2.21
C VAL A 223 10.14 -20.91 -2.44
N ALA A 224 9.83 -19.78 -1.79
CA ALA A 224 10.47 -18.50 -2.07
C ALA A 224 12.00 -18.51 -1.90
N THR A 225 12.54 -19.36 -1.02
CA THR A 225 14.00 -19.51 -0.84
C THR A 225 14.69 -20.08 -2.07
N GLU A 226 13.97 -20.88 -2.87
CA GLU A 226 14.49 -21.57 -4.05
C GLU A 226 14.02 -20.90 -5.36
N GLY A 227 13.05 -19.98 -5.27
CA GLY A 227 12.43 -19.31 -6.42
C GLY A 227 11.40 -20.18 -7.13
N GLU A 228 11.08 -21.36 -6.60
CA GLU A 228 10.07 -22.25 -7.17
C GLU A 228 8.67 -21.64 -7.08
N GLY A 229 7.87 -21.84 -8.14
CA GLY A 229 6.49 -21.35 -8.21
C GLY A 229 6.34 -19.86 -8.56
N VAL A 230 7.43 -19.10 -8.63
CA VAL A 230 7.39 -17.66 -8.98
C VAL A 230 6.92 -17.43 -10.40
N GLU A 231 7.43 -18.19 -11.37
CA GLU A 231 6.97 -18.09 -12.76
C GLU A 231 5.47 -18.43 -12.91
N PRO A 232 4.96 -19.56 -12.36
CA PRO A 232 3.53 -19.82 -12.28
C PRO A 232 2.72 -18.68 -11.64
N LEU A 233 3.23 -18.07 -10.56
CA LEU A 233 2.58 -16.94 -9.91
C LEU A 233 2.47 -15.72 -10.83
N ILE A 234 3.54 -15.35 -11.53
CA ILE A 234 3.54 -14.25 -12.50
C ILE A 234 2.58 -14.57 -13.66
N ASN A 235 2.53 -15.82 -14.14
CA ASN A 235 1.58 -16.22 -15.17
C ASN A 235 0.12 -16.09 -14.72
N GLU A 236 -0.20 -16.42 -13.47
CA GLU A 236 -1.57 -16.19 -12.93
C GLU A 236 -1.88 -14.70 -12.78
N ILE A 237 -0.90 -13.88 -12.40
CA ILE A 237 -1.03 -12.42 -12.39
C ILE A 237 -1.34 -11.91 -13.81
N ASP A 238 -0.56 -12.31 -14.82
CA ASP A 238 -0.76 -11.90 -16.21
C ASP A 238 -2.11 -12.38 -16.76
N LYS A 239 -2.54 -13.60 -16.40
CA LYS A 239 -3.88 -14.09 -16.71
C LYS A 239 -4.94 -13.22 -16.07
N LEU A 240 -4.83 -12.86 -14.80
CA LEU A 240 -5.81 -11.97 -14.15
C LEU A 240 -5.84 -10.60 -14.82
N VAL A 241 -4.68 -10.06 -15.20
CA VAL A 241 -4.60 -8.79 -15.94
C VAL A 241 -5.26 -8.89 -17.32
N GLY A 242 -5.12 -10.02 -18.01
CA GLY A 242 -5.71 -10.24 -19.33
C GLY A 242 -7.18 -10.73 -19.33
N SER A 243 -7.63 -11.41 -18.28
CA SER A 243 -8.94 -12.07 -18.18
C SER A 243 -9.98 -11.26 -17.41
N LYS A 244 -9.59 -10.60 -16.31
CA LYS A 244 -10.48 -9.61 -15.70
C LYS A 244 -10.60 -8.48 -16.70
N SER A 245 -11.83 -8.10 -17.06
CA SER A 245 -12.04 -7.01 -18.01
C SER A 245 -11.20 -5.82 -17.57
N GLN A 246 -10.60 -5.08 -18.51
CA GLN A 246 -9.91 -3.81 -18.23
C GLN A 246 -10.73 -2.91 -17.28
N GLU A 247 -12.06 -3.09 -17.28
CA GLU A 247 -13.02 -2.51 -16.36
C GLU A 247 -12.79 -2.83 -14.86
N PHE A 248 -12.42 -4.06 -14.48
CA PHE A 248 -12.13 -4.42 -13.08
C PHE A 248 -10.91 -3.66 -12.55
N ILE A 249 -9.78 -3.70 -13.29
CA ILE A 249 -8.56 -2.97 -12.92
C ILE A 249 -8.84 -1.46 -12.91
N ASN A 250 -9.53 -0.95 -13.94
CA ASN A 250 -9.92 0.45 -13.99
C ASN A 250 -10.85 0.85 -12.83
N SER A 251 -11.72 -0.05 -12.37
CA SER A 251 -12.59 0.20 -11.23
C SER A 251 -11.81 0.33 -9.92
N ARG A 252 -10.78 -0.50 -9.71
CA ARG A 252 -9.86 -0.40 -8.57
C ARG A 252 -9.03 0.88 -8.63
N LYS A 253 -8.46 1.21 -9.79
CA LYS A 253 -7.74 2.48 -10.01
C LYS A 253 -8.63 3.69 -9.72
N LYS A 254 -9.89 3.68 -10.18
CA LYS A 254 -10.87 4.74 -9.86
C LYS A 254 -11.20 4.81 -8.37
N ARG A 255 -11.33 3.68 -7.68
CA ARG A 255 -11.55 3.63 -6.22
C ARG A 255 -10.37 4.22 -5.47
N LEU A 256 -9.13 3.88 -5.85
CA LEU A 256 -7.91 4.47 -5.31
C LEU A 256 -7.91 6.00 -5.50
N ILE A 257 -8.11 6.48 -6.72
CA ILE A 257 -8.16 7.92 -7.03
C ILE A 257 -9.25 8.63 -6.23
N SER A 258 -10.44 8.04 -6.14
CA SER A 258 -11.56 8.58 -5.35
C SER A 258 -11.21 8.70 -3.87
N TRP A 259 -10.58 7.66 -3.32
CA TRP A 259 -10.10 7.66 -1.94
C TRP A 259 -9.02 8.72 -1.71
N MET A 260 -7.99 8.78 -2.56
CA MET A 260 -6.94 9.80 -2.49
C MET A 260 -7.50 11.22 -2.58
N LEU A 261 -8.45 11.46 -3.49
CA LEU A 261 -9.09 12.76 -3.64
C LEU A 261 -9.86 13.16 -2.38
N ARG A 262 -10.63 12.24 -1.77
CA ARG A 262 -11.34 12.48 -0.51
C ARG A 262 -10.39 12.81 0.63
N ASP A 263 -9.27 12.11 0.70
CA ASP A 263 -8.24 12.36 1.71
C ASP A 263 -7.59 13.75 1.55
N ILE A 264 -7.19 14.10 0.32
CA ILE A 264 -6.63 15.42 0.00
C ILE A 264 -7.63 16.55 0.30
N ILE A 265 -8.91 16.36 -0.04
CA ILE A 265 -9.96 17.34 0.27
C ILE A 265 -10.12 17.49 1.78
N SER A 266 -10.18 16.38 2.52
CA SER A 266 -10.30 16.39 3.98
C SER A 266 -9.14 17.13 4.65
N GLU A 267 -7.90 16.89 4.20
CA GLU A 267 -6.72 17.59 4.71
C GLU A 267 -6.77 19.10 4.40
N LYS A 268 -7.20 19.48 3.19
CA LYS A 268 -7.36 20.91 2.82
C LYS A 268 -8.44 21.60 3.64
N ILE A 269 -9.57 20.93 3.90
CA ILE A 269 -10.63 21.46 4.74
C ILE A 269 -10.10 21.63 6.17
N TYR A 270 -9.44 20.62 6.73
CA TYR A 270 -8.85 20.70 8.07
C TYR A 270 -7.86 21.87 8.18
N GLN A 271 -6.94 22.01 7.23
CA GLN A 271 -5.99 23.13 7.20
C GLN A 271 -6.69 24.49 7.12
N ALA A 272 -7.74 24.60 6.28
CA ALA A 272 -8.52 25.84 6.17
C ALA A 272 -9.26 26.16 7.48
N VAL A 273 -9.82 25.16 8.17
CA VAL A 273 -10.43 25.34 9.50
C VAL A 273 -9.37 25.83 10.49
N SER A 274 -8.28 25.09 10.65
CA SER A 274 -7.26 25.35 11.67
C SER A 274 -6.54 26.69 11.49
N GLN A 275 -6.38 27.19 10.26
CA GLN A 275 -5.79 28.51 10.02
C GLN A 275 -6.73 29.67 10.37
N ASN A 276 -8.04 29.42 10.43
CA ASN A 276 -9.05 30.44 10.74
C ASN A 276 -9.49 30.44 12.21
N ILE A 277 -8.92 29.55 13.04
CA ILE A 277 -9.19 29.49 14.47
C ILE A 277 -7.86 29.77 15.19
N PRO A 278 -7.70 30.94 15.82
CA PRO A 278 -6.55 31.21 16.66
C PRO A 278 -6.43 30.17 17.78
N GLU A 279 -5.21 29.80 18.14
CA GLU A 279 -4.94 28.79 19.17
C GLU A 279 -5.61 29.15 20.51
N SER A 280 -5.61 30.44 20.86
CA SER A 280 -6.31 30.95 22.05
C SER A 280 -7.83 30.75 22.03
N GLU A 281 -8.45 30.83 20.84
CA GLU A 281 -9.89 30.55 20.70
C GLU A 281 -10.15 29.05 20.85
N PHE A 282 -9.30 28.22 20.25
CA PHE A 282 -9.43 26.77 20.36
C PHE A 282 -9.30 26.30 21.81
N GLU A 283 -8.31 26.80 22.56
CA GLU A 283 -8.15 26.53 23.99
C GLU A 283 -9.38 26.96 24.80
N SER A 284 -9.96 28.13 24.50
CA SER A 284 -11.18 28.61 25.16
C SER A 284 -12.37 27.67 24.90
N LEU A 285 -12.52 27.17 23.67
CA LEU A 285 -13.57 26.20 23.33
C LEU A 285 -13.37 24.87 24.06
N VAL A 286 -12.13 24.37 24.14
CA VAL A 286 -11.78 23.16 24.89
C VAL A 286 -12.14 23.31 26.38
N GLU A 287 -11.82 24.45 26.99
CA GLU A 287 -12.14 24.72 28.39
C GLU A 287 -13.66 24.76 28.65
N ARG A 288 -14.44 25.37 27.74
CA ARG A 288 -15.91 25.39 27.81
C ARG A 288 -16.52 23.99 27.65
N ILE A 289 -15.96 23.16 26.77
CA ILE A 289 -16.35 21.74 26.62
C ILE A 289 -16.02 20.96 27.90
N PHE A 290 -14.82 21.15 28.46
CA PHE A 290 -14.39 20.50 29.68
C PHE A 290 -15.32 20.83 30.87
N LYS A 291 -15.75 22.10 30.98
CA LYS A 291 -16.75 22.56 31.94
C LYS A 291 -18.19 22.14 31.62
N ARG A 292 -18.43 21.49 30.48
CA ARG A 292 -19.75 21.08 29.97
C ARG A 292 -20.71 22.24 29.72
N GLU A 293 -20.18 23.43 29.44
CA GLU A 293 -20.96 24.63 29.09
C GLU A 293 -21.47 24.59 27.64
N ILE A 294 -20.76 23.85 26.78
CA ILE A 294 -21.10 23.58 25.39
C ILE A 294 -20.62 22.17 25.03
N ASP A 295 -21.30 21.48 24.12
CA ASP A 295 -20.88 20.16 23.66
C ASP A 295 -19.98 20.23 22.40
N PRO A 296 -19.16 19.19 22.14
CA PRO A 296 -18.26 19.16 20.99
C PRO A 296 -18.96 19.27 19.62
N TYR A 297 -20.20 18.78 19.48
CA TYR A 297 -20.92 18.80 18.21
C TYR A 297 -21.40 20.22 17.87
N THR A 298 -21.96 20.93 18.86
CA THR A 298 -22.35 22.34 18.68
C THR A 298 -21.13 23.20 18.31
N VAL A 299 -20.00 23.02 18.99
CA VAL A 299 -18.74 23.72 18.63
C VAL A 299 -18.30 23.41 17.20
N ALA A 300 -18.36 22.14 16.78
CA ALA A 300 -18.01 21.74 15.42
C ALA A 300 -18.94 22.38 14.37
N ASP A 301 -20.26 22.39 14.62
CA ASP A 301 -21.25 23.02 13.74
C ASP A 301 -21.03 24.54 13.62
N GLU A 302 -20.69 25.22 14.72
CA GLU A 302 -20.34 26.64 14.72
C GLU A 302 -19.10 26.92 13.86
N ILE A 303 -18.04 26.15 14.07
CA ILE A 303 -16.77 26.26 13.33
C ILE A 303 -17.01 26.05 11.83
N VAL A 304 -17.70 24.97 11.45
CA VAL A 304 -18.03 24.67 10.04
C VAL A 304 -18.97 25.72 9.46
N GLY A 305 -19.89 26.25 10.26
CA GLY A 305 -20.79 27.33 9.89
C GLY A 305 -20.08 28.63 9.51
N ARG A 306 -18.98 28.97 10.19
CA ARG A 306 -18.15 30.15 9.85
C ARG A 306 -17.52 30.03 8.47
N LEU A 307 -17.05 28.85 8.08
CA LEU A 307 -16.49 28.61 6.75
C LEU A 307 -17.54 28.77 5.63
N LYS A 308 -18.81 28.41 5.87
CA LYS A 308 -19.89 28.62 4.88
C LYS A 308 -20.21 30.09 4.67
N LYS A 309 -20.04 30.92 5.71
CA LYS A 309 -20.31 32.38 5.68
C LYS A 309 -19.11 33.19 5.17
N ALA A 310 -17.89 32.67 5.31
CA ALA A 310 -16.68 33.20 4.69
C ALA A 310 -16.61 32.85 3.19
N LYS A 311 -17.62 33.22 2.41
CA LYS A 311 -17.51 33.33 0.94
C LYS A 311 -17.27 34.80 0.60
N PRO A 312 -16.29 35.15 -0.25
CA PRO A 312 -16.32 36.43 -0.95
C PRO A 312 -17.53 36.50 -1.90
#